data_AF-A0A7J8HUI5-F1
#
_entry.id   AF-A0A7J8HUI5-F1
#
_cell.length_a   1.000
_cell.length_b   1.000
_cell.length_c   1.000
_cell.angle_alpha   90.00
_cell.angle_beta   90.00
_cell.angle_gamma   90.00
#
_symmetry.space_group_name_H-M   'P 1'
#
loop_
_entity.id
_entity.type
_entity.pdbx_description
1 polymer ?
#
loop_
_entity_poly.entity_id
_entity_poly.type
_entity_poly.pdbx_seq_one_letter_code
_entity_poly.pdbx_strand_id
1 'polypeptide(L)'
;MDFPKGAGTAAYDEKSEMETYKAFSTEMERHKFQLQILSNNGAPWKTREEKQENGLKAKSSAIDLMGSHWEQMNEAEKWIKRLLTCQDKHVIENKHILYLGKKEHDILSQLQNTSRVSIEEIIDQEKTILEIKGAQADIVEAVINIEHMLCEVQEKMAREKEQALWNLLGQWTGQQPKTQDEMKKNKFLKHPTHLTQEIQDRMKQFEYCGLQVIKVEKVDNEALMAAFQKKKKMMEGRNQREPTSRRLFQQVPQQFCEVVCRVGFQRMYSAPCDPKYGAGIYFTKNLKNLAYQVKKTSATDNLICVFEAEVLTGSFCQGHELNIVPPPLSPGDINSHDSVVDNVSSPETFVIFSGVQAMPQYLWTCTHVWPQDYSLKPQPLRGKFSSGSSVD
;
A
#
# COMPACT_ATOMS: atom_id res chain seq x y z
N MET A 1 0.25 -52.93 17.99
CA MET A 1 -0.29 -51.94 18.93
C MET A 1 -0.97 -50.88 18.10
N ASP A 2 -2.28 -50.84 18.18
CA ASP A 2 -3.17 -50.04 17.34
C ASP A 2 -3.06 -48.54 17.64
N PHE A 3 -3.02 -47.74 16.59
CA PHE A 3 -3.18 -46.29 16.64
C PHE A 3 -4.67 -45.93 16.47
N PRO A 4 -5.27 -45.09 17.33
CA PRO A 4 -6.51 -44.43 16.97
C PRO A 4 -6.23 -43.13 16.20
N LYS A 5 -6.96 -42.99 15.09
CA LYS A 5 -7.10 -41.80 14.26
C LYS A 5 -7.68 -40.63 15.06
N GLY A 6 -7.03 -39.47 14.99
CA GLY A 6 -7.63 -38.19 15.36
C GLY A 6 -7.96 -37.40 14.10
N ALA A 7 -9.24 -37.36 13.72
CA ALA A 7 -9.78 -36.39 12.78
C ALA A 7 -10.24 -35.16 13.58
N GLY A 8 -9.79 -33.98 13.18
CA GLY A 8 -10.18 -32.70 13.77
C GLY A 8 -9.91 -31.59 12.77
N THR A 9 -10.79 -31.47 11.78
CA THR A 9 -10.89 -30.31 10.89
C THR A 9 -11.36 -29.11 11.71
N ALA A 10 -10.50 -28.12 11.90
CA ALA A 10 -10.90 -26.82 12.45
C ALA A 10 -11.71 -26.07 11.38
N ALA A 11 -13.02 -25.99 11.58
CA ALA A 11 -13.88 -25.08 10.84
C ALA A 11 -13.57 -23.64 11.26
N TYR A 12 -13.21 -22.79 10.30
CA TYR A 12 -13.03 -21.36 10.50
C TYR A 12 -14.39 -20.72 10.80
N ASP A 13 -14.49 -20.02 11.94
CA ASP A 13 -15.74 -19.43 12.44
C ASP A 13 -15.91 -17.98 11.95
N GLU A 14 -16.44 -17.83 10.72
CA GLU A 14 -16.82 -16.52 10.11
C GLU A 14 -17.80 -15.71 10.98
N LYS A 15 -18.45 -16.33 11.96
CA LYS A 15 -19.41 -15.68 12.86
C LYS A 15 -18.73 -14.72 13.84
N SER A 16 -17.50 -15.05 14.25
CA SER A 16 -16.70 -14.29 15.22
C SER A 16 -16.30 -12.89 14.72
N GLU A 17 -15.88 -12.76 13.45
CA GLU A 17 -15.46 -11.46 12.88
C GLU A 17 -16.66 -10.52 12.67
N MET A 18 -17.81 -11.04 12.24
CA MET A 18 -19.04 -10.27 12.07
C MET A 18 -19.59 -9.78 13.42
N GLU A 19 -19.49 -10.61 14.46
CA GLU A 19 -19.87 -10.22 15.83
C GLU A 19 -18.93 -9.17 16.40
N THR A 20 -17.63 -9.28 16.13
CA THR A 20 -16.63 -8.27 16.52
C THR A 20 -16.88 -6.92 15.84
N TYR A 21 -17.15 -6.91 14.54
CA TYR A 21 -17.47 -5.68 13.79
C TYR A 21 -18.78 -5.03 14.28
N LYS A 22 -19.80 -5.83 14.60
CA LYS A 22 -21.07 -5.34 15.17
C LYS A 22 -20.88 -4.75 16.56
N ALA A 23 -20.09 -5.40 17.42
CA ALA A 23 -19.78 -4.89 18.75
C ALA A 23 -19.03 -3.55 18.67
N PHE A 24 -18.01 -3.46 17.81
CA PHE A 24 -17.26 -2.24 17.58
C PHE A 24 -18.14 -1.09 17.04
N SER A 25 -18.97 -1.38 16.03
CA SER A 25 -19.88 -0.38 15.44
C SER A 25 -20.90 0.13 16.45
N THR A 26 -21.41 -0.75 17.31
CA THR A 26 -22.36 -0.40 18.37
C THR A 26 -21.71 0.50 19.43
N GLU A 27 -20.46 0.19 19.81
CA GLU A 27 -19.71 0.99 20.79
C GLU A 27 -19.34 2.38 20.23
N MET A 28 -18.98 2.46 18.95
CA MET A 28 -18.71 3.73 18.27
C MET A 28 -19.93 4.64 18.19
N GLU A 29 -21.11 4.09 17.87
CA GLU A 29 -22.36 4.87 17.88
C GLU A 29 -22.75 5.31 19.31
N ARG A 30 -22.48 4.49 20.33
CA ARG A 30 -22.67 4.87 21.75
C ARG A 30 -21.80 6.06 22.14
N HIS A 31 -20.53 6.05 21.76
CA HIS A 31 -19.59 7.14 22.05
C HIS A 31 -19.88 8.42 21.25
N LYS A 32 -20.35 8.28 20.02
CA LYS A 32 -20.83 9.41 19.20
C LYS A 32 -22.04 10.10 19.84
N PHE A 33 -22.96 9.33 20.42
CA PHE A 33 -24.10 9.88 21.16
C PHE A 33 -23.65 10.59 22.45
N GLN A 34 -22.66 10.05 23.16
CA GLN A 34 -22.08 10.72 24.35
C GLN A 34 -21.37 12.03 24.01
N LEU A 35 -20.65 12.08 22.88
CA LEU A 35 -20.01 13.31 22.39
C LEU A 35 -21.05 14.36 21.96
N GLN A 36 -22.17 13.94 21.38
CA GLN A 36 -23.30 14.84 21.09
C GLN A 36 -24.00 15.37 22.35
N ILE A 37 -24.12 14.56 23.42
CA ILE A 37 -24.65 15.02 24.71
C ILE A 37 -23.71 16.05 25.36
N LEU A 38 -22.39 15.86 25.27
CA LEU A 38 -21.38 16.81 25.76
C LEU A 38 -21.37 18.11 24.94
N SER A 39 -21.66 18.04 23.63
CA SER A 39 -21.78 19.20 22.75
C SER A 39 -23.08 19.98 22.95
N ASN A 40 -24.18 19.32 23.34
CA ASN A 40 -25.50 19.95 23.48
C ASN A 40 -25.78 20.51 24.87
N ASN A 41 -25.09 20.02 25.90
CA ASN A 41 -25.19 20.58 27.24
C ASN A 41 -24.06 21.59 27.47
N GLY A 42 -24.29 22.84 27.04
CA GLY A 42 -23.48 23.96 27.49
C GLY A 42 -23.58 24.10 29.01
N ALA A 43 -22.55 23.67 29.73
CA ALA A 43 -22.43 23.83 31.18
C ALA A 43 -20.98 24.11 31.58
N PRO A 44 -20.76 24.90 32.64
CA PRO A 44 -19.90 26.08 32.59
C PRO A 44 -18.42 25.76 32.80
N TRP A 45 -17.57 26.62 32.23
CA TRP A 45 -16.18 26.77 32.65
C TRP A 45 -16.14 26.98 34.16
N LYS A 46 -15.75 25.94 34.91
CA LYS A 46 -15.42 26.11 36.33
C LYS A 46 -14.00 26.63 36.42
N THR A 47 -13.92 27.83 36.96
CA THR A 47 -12.72 28.53 37.39
C THR A 47 -11.82 27.63 38.23
N ARG A 48 -10.53 27.78 37.93
CA ARG A 48 -9.37 27.60 38.79
C ARG A 48 -9.71 27.90 40.26
N GLU A 49 -9.13 27.08 41.15
CA GLU A 49 -9.24 27.11 42.63
C GLU A 49 -10.36 26.23 43.20
N GLU A 50 -10.08 24.92 43.27
CA GLU A 50 -10.23 24.11 44.49
C GLU A 50 -9.93 22.65 44.16
N LYS A 51 -8.68 22.25 44.42
CA LYS A 51 -8.22 20.91 44.81
C LYS A 51 -6.70 20.94 44.92
N GLN A 52 -6.20 21.59 45.97
CA GLN A 52 -4.97 21.17 46.60
C GLN A 52 -5.36 20.17 47.69
N GLU A 53 -5.31 18.89 47.35
CA GLU A 53 -4.80 17.87 48.27
C GLU A 53 -4.56 16.57 47.50
N ASN A 54 -3.37 16.00 47.72
CA ASN A 54 -2.80 14.78 47.17
C ASN A 54 -2.18 14.90 45.78
N GLY A 55 -0.84 14.97 45.78
CA GLY A 55 0.05 15.06 44.62
C GLY A 55 -0.07 13.88 43.66
N LEU A 56 -1.11 13.91 42.83
CA LEU A 56 -1.14 13.19 41.57
C LEU A 56 -0.47 14.09 40.54
N LYS A 57 0.75 13.73 40.13
CA LYS A 57 1.34 14.17 38.86
C LYS A 57 0.22 14.21 37.84
N ALA A 58 -0.03 15.37 37.22
CA ALA A 58 -1.00 15.50 36.15
C ALA A 58 -0.78 14.33 35.18
N LYS A 59 -1.76 13.42 35.07
CA LYS A 59 -1.70 12.32 34.10
C LYS A 59 -1.47 12.99 32.75
N SER A 60 -0.26 12.84 32.21
CA SER A 60 0.06 13.29 30.88
C SER A 60 -0.98 12.68 29.94
N SER A 61 -1.63 13.52 29.12
CA SER A 61 -2.52 13.02 28.07
C SER A 61 -1.75 12.03 27.22
N ALA A 62 -2.29 10.83 27.06
CA ALA A 62 -1.68 9.76 26.29
C ALA A 62 -2.65 9.29 25.21
N ILE A 63 -2.11 8.98 24.03
CA ILE A 63 -2.81 8.29 22.96
C ILE A 63 -2.37 6.84 23.03
N ASP A 64 -3.31 5.93 23.25
CA ASP A 64 -3.05 4.50 23.22
C ASP A 64 -3.48 3.93 21.87
N LEU A 65 -2.58 3.18 21.22
CA LEU A 65 -2.82 2.56 19.92
C LEU A 65 -3.04 1.08 20.15
N MET A 66 -4.17 0.57 19.67
CA MET A 66 -4.54 -0.84 19.78
C MET A 66 -4.86 -1.39 18.39
N GLY A 67 -4.30 -2.56 18.08
CA GLY A 67 -4.51 -3.22 16.79
C GLY A 67 -4.00 -4.65 16.82
N SER A 68 -4.44 -5.45 15.85
CA SER A 68 -4.03 -6.85 15.70
C SER A 68 -2.74 -7.04 14.90
N HIS A 69 -2.25 -5.98 14.25
CA HIS A 69 -1.06 -6.00 13.40
C HIS A 69 -0.06 -4.96 13.87
N TRP A 70 1.07 -5.41 14.40
CA TRP A 70 2.11 -4.53 14.95
C TRP A 70 2.67 -3.57 13.89
N GLU A 71 2.71 -3.99 12.62
CA GLU A 71 3.17 -3.21 11.49
C GLU A 71 2.31 -1.95 11.28
N GLN A 72 0.99 -2.13 11.31
CA GLN A 72 0.03 -1.05 11.14
C GLN A 72 0.07 -0.10 12.34
N MET A 73 0.20 -0.65 13.55
CA MET A 73 0.33 0.14 14.77
C MET A 73 1.60 1.00 14.76
N ASN A 74 2.73 0.44 14.35
CA ASN A 74 4.00 1.16 14.27
C ASN A 74 3.96 2.29 13.24
N GLU A 75 3.34 2.08 12.08
CA GLU A 75 3.19 3.16 11.08
C GLU A 75 2.17 4.23 11.52
N ALA A 76 1.08 3.84 12.18
CA ALA A 76 0.13 4.78 12.78
C ALA A 76 0.81 5.64 13.86
N GLU A 77 1.60 5.02 14.75
CA GLU A 77 2.35 5.73 15.79
C GLU A 77 3.29 6.78 15.19
N LYS A 78 4.04 6.41 14.14
CA LYS A 78 4.93 7.35 13.45
C LYS A 78 4.15 8.48 12.79
N TRP A 79 3.05 8.18 12.10
CA TRP A 79 2.23 9.21 11.45
C TRP A 79 1.70 10.21 12.48
N ILE A 80 1.15 9.72 13.61
CA ILE A 80 0.69 10.57 14.72
C ILE A 80 1.85 11.40 15.28
N LYS A 81 3.02 10.79 15.51
CA LYS A 81 4.20 11.53 16.00
C LYS A 81 4.60 12.63 15.03
N ARG A 82 4.68 12.35 13.72
CA ARG A 82 5.01 13.36 12.68
C ARG A 82 4.00 14.50 12.66
N LEU A 83 2.71 14.18 12.83
CA LEU A 83 1.65 15.16 12.87
C LEU A 83 1.74 16.04 14.13
N LEU A 84 1.96 15.45 15.31
CA LEU A 84 2.05 16.16 16.58
C LEU A 84 3.38 16.92 16.78
N THR A 85 4.41 16.63 15.98
CA THR A 85 5.70 17.35 16.02
C THR A 85 5.85 18.38 14.90
N CYS A 86 4.85 18.55 14.02
CA CYS A 86 4.88 19.60 13.01
C CYS A 86 4.92 20.98 13.66
N GLN A 87 5.67 21.92 13.07
CA GLN A 87 5.83 23.28 13.63
C GLN A 87 4.74 24.20 13.07
N ASP A 88 5.05 24.88 11.97
CA ASP A 88 4.22 25.86 11.29
C ASP A 88 3.78 25.41 9.89
N LYS A 89 4.23 24.21 9.49
CA LYS A 89 4.02 23.64 8.16
C LYS A 89 3.87 22.11 8.21
N HIS A 90 2.94 21.60 7.41
CA HIS A 90 2.77 20.17 7.11
C HIS A 90 2.55 19.97 5.61
N VAL A 91 2.98 18.82 5.08
CA VAL A 91 2.84 18.47 3.67
C VAL A 91 2.19 17.11 3.55
N ILE A 92 1.07 17.04 2.83
CA ILE A 92 0.41 15.79 2.46
C ILE A 92 0.77 15.48 1.01
N GLU A 93 1.51 14.39 0.78
CA GLU A 93 1.82 13.90 -0.57
C GLU A 93 0.90 12.72 -0.90
N ASN A 94 -0.10 12.97 -1.76
CA ASN A 94 -1.08 11.95 -2.13
C ASN A 94 -1.63 12.18 -3.55
N LYS A 95 -1.42 11.21 -4.45
CA LYS A 95 -1.89 11.34 -5.84
C LYS A 95 -3.42 11.39 -5.99
N HIS A 96 -4.19 11.09 -4.94
CA HIS A 96 -5.65 11.29 -4.94
C HIS A 96 -6.06 12.76 -4.95
N ILE A 97 -5.14 13.68 -4.64
CA ILE A 97 -5.35 15.11 -4.77
C ILE A 97 -5.72 15.48 -6.22
N LEU A 98 -5.19 14.77 -7.23
CA LEU A 98 -5.55 14.97 -8.65
C LEU A 98 -7.03 14.69 -8.97
N TYR A 99 -7.78 14.09 -8.04
CA TYR A 99 -9.18 13.70 -8.23
C TYR A 99 -10.13 14.53 -7.36
N LEU A 100 -9.65 15.58 -6.69
CA LEU A 100 -10.52 16.48 -5.94
C LEU A 100 -11.45 17.21 -6.91
N GLY A 101 -12.75 17.07 -6.68
CA GLY A 101 -13.78 17.78 -7.43
C GLY A 101 -14.19 19.06 -6.72
N LYS A 102 -15.28 19.67 -7.20
CA LYS A 102 -15.83 20.89 -6.59
C LYS A 102 -16.13 20.72 -5.10
N LYS A 103 -16.77 19.61 -4.73
CA LYS A 103 -17.15 19.32 -3.33
C LYS A 103 -15.92 19.32 -2.42
N GLU A 104 -14.85 18.66 -2.85
CA GLU A 104 -13.63 18.55 -2.07
C GLU A 104 -12.89 19.90 -1.96
N HIS A 105 -12.87 20.68 -3.04
CA HIS A 105 -12.33 22.05 -3.01
C HIS A 105 -13.17 23.00 -2.13
N ASP A 106 -14.50 22.82 -2.06
CA ASP A 106 -15.36 23.55 -1.14
C ASP A 106 -14.99 23.22 0.32
N ILE A 107 -14.68 21.95 0.63
CA ILE A 107 -14.19 21.52 1.96
C ILE A 107 -12.83 22.16 2.28
N LEU A 108 -11.87 22.13 1.35
CA LEU A 108 -10.57 22.79 1.54
C LEU A 108 -10.72 24.29 1.79
N SER A 109 -11.62 24.94 1.06
CA SER A 109 -11.93 26.37 1.24
C SER A 109 -12.59 26.64 2.59
N GLN A 110 -13.50 25.76 3.04
CA GLN A 110 -14.12 25.87 4.35
C GLN A 110 -13.08 25.75 5.47
N LEU A 111 -12.16 24.78 5.37
CA LEU A 111 -11.10 24.59 6.36
C LEU A 111 -10.20 25.83 6.49
N GLN A 112 -9.86 26.51 5.40
CA GLN A 112 -9.10 27.78 5.45
C GLN A 112 -9.87 28.93 6.12
N ASN A 113 -11.20 28.91 6.07
CA ASN A 113 -12.04 29.94 6.68
C ASN A 113 -12.33 29.65 8.16
N THR A 114 -12.48 28.39 8.54
CA THR A 114 -12.81 27.98 9.91
C THR A 114 -11.57 27.78 10.77
N SER A 115 -10.54 27.17 10.20
CA SER A 115 -9.24 26.95 10.82
C SER A 115 -8.27 27.99 10.27
N ARG A 116 -7.41 28.58 11.10
CA ARG A 116 -6.50 29.67 10.69
C ARG A 116 -5.29 29.15 9.91
N VAL A 117 -5.56 28.38 8.86
CA VAL A 117 -4.56 27.71 8.03
C VAL A 117 -4.61 28.23 6.60
N SER A 118 -3.45 28.21 5.94
CA SER A 118 -3.31 28.38 4.50
C SER A 118 -3.10 27.02 3.88
N ILE A 119 -3.84 26.69 2.82
CA ILE A 119 -3.74 25.43 2.09
C ILE A 119 -3.38 25.76 0.64
N GLU A 120 -2.22 25.29 0.20
CA GLU A 120 -1.72 25.47 -1.17
C GLU A 120 -1.61 24.12 -1.86
N GLU A 121 -2.23 23.98 -3.02
CA GLU A 121 -2.11 22.79 -3.87
C GLU A 121 -0.95 22.98 -4.85
N ILE A 122 0.01 22.06 -4.81
CA ILE A 122 1.19 22.08 -5.68
C ILE A 122 1.20 20.78 -6.47
N ILE A 123 0.96 20.90 -7.78
CA ILE A 123 0.96 19.80 -8.74
C ILE A 123 2.11 20.01 -9.73
N ASP A 124 3.06 19.09 -9.74
CA ASP A 124 4.08 18.99 -10.78
C ASP A 124 4.13 17.56 -11.37
N GLN A 125 5.07 17.28 -12.28
CA GLN A 125 5.16 15.97 -12.96
C GLN A 125 5.56 14.83 -12.00
N GLU A 126 6.21 15.13 -10.88
CA GLU A 126 6.74 14.17 -9.92
C GLU A 126 5.90 14.10 -8.63
N LYS A 127 5.24 15.21 -8.26
CA LYS A 127 4.63 15.42 -6.95
C LYS A 127 3.24 16.01 -7.05
N THR A 128 2.36 15.48 -6.21
CA THR A 128 1.02 16.04 -5.98
C THR A 128 0.88 16.22 -4.48
N ILE A 129 0.98 17.48 -4.03
CA ILE A 129 1.05 17.80 -2.62
C ILE A 129 0.04 18.87 -2.22
N LEU A 130 -0.45 18.77 -0.99
CA LEU A 130 -1.10 19.87 -0.28
C LEU A 130 -0.14 20.37 0.79
N GLU A 131 0.23 21.63 0.69
CA GLU A 131 1.04 22.34 1.66
C GLU A 131 0.14 23.13 2.61
N ILE A 132 0.23 22.84 3.91
CA ILE A 132 -0.64 23.40 4.94
C ILE A 132 0.23 24.19 5.91
N LYS A 133 -0.06 25.48 6.07
CA LYS A 133 0.66 26.40 6.98
C LYS A 133 -0.28 26.99 8.02
N GLY A 134 0.18 27.16 9.25
CA GLY A 134 -0.65 27.72 10.33
C GLY A 134 -0.09 27.45 11.72
N ALA A 135 -0.89 27.68 12.76
CA ALA A 135 -0.53 27.25 14.10
C ALA A 135 -0.69 25.72 14.21
N GLN A 136 0.17 25.07 15.00
CA GLN A 136 0.21 23.60 15.12
C GLN A 136 -1.17 22.98 15.40
N ALA A 137 -1.95 23.53 16.33
CA ALA A 137 -3.28 22.99 16.66
C ALA A 137 -4.25 23.02 15.47
N ASP A 138 -4.24 24.12 14.70
CA ASP A 138 -5.08 24.30 13.52
C ASP A 138 -4.61 23.41 12.35
N ILE A 139 -3.29 23.21 12.20
CA ILE A 139 -2.71 22.28 11.23
C ILE A 139 -3.16 20.85 11.52
N VAL A 140 -3.09 20.41 12.79
CA VAL A 140 -3.47 19.04 13.16
C VAL A 140 -4.94 18.77 12.81
N GLU A 141 -5.84 19.71 13.12
CA GLU A 141 -7.25 19.61 12.74
C GLU A 141 -7.44 19.57 11.22
N ALA A 142 -6.80 20.48 10.49
CA ALA A 142 -6.91 20.54 9.03
C ALA A 142 -6.38 19.26 8.36
N VAL A 143 -5.21 18.76 8.77
CA VAL A 143 -4.60 17.54 8.22
C VAL A 143 -5.50 16.33 8.44
N ILE A 144 -6.09 16.16 9.64
CA ILE A 144 -7.00 15.03 9.91
C ILE A 144 -8.20 15.06 8.98
N ASN A 145 -8.81 16.24 8.78
CA ASN A 145 -9.96 16.39 7.88
C ASN A 145 -9.58 16.13 6.42
N ILE A 146 -8.43 16.61 5.97
CA ILE A 146 -7.95 16.42 4.59
C ILE A 146 -7.62 14.95 4.33
N GLU A 147 -6.90 14.27 5.24
CA GLU A 147 -6.56 12.85 5.10
C GLU A 147 -7.83 11.97 5.12
N HIS A 148 -8.82 12.31 5.94
CA HIS A 148 -10.12 11.64 5.91
C HIS A 148 -10.81 11.83 4.56
N MET A 149 -10.87 13.06 4.04
CA MET A 149 -11.44 13.35 2.72
C MET A 149 -10.71 12.58 1.61
N LEU A 150 -9.37 12.50 1.65
CA LEU A 150 -8.57 11.74 0.68
C LEU A 150 -8.86 10.23 0.76
N CYS A 151 -9.08 9.69 1.96
CA CYS A 151 -9.55 8.31 2.14
C CYS A 151 -10.92 8.09 1.46
N GLU A 152 -11.86 9.01 1.61
CA GLU A 152 -13.17 8.91 0.94
C GLU A 152 -13.06 8.96 -0.59
N VAL A 153 -12.20 9.84 -1.13
CA VAL A 153 -11.92 9.93 -2.57
C VAL A 153 -11.31 8.63 -3.09
N GLN A 154 -10.34 8.07 -2.38
CA GLN A 154 -9.74 6.78 -2.70
C GLN A 154 -10.79 5.66 -2.69
N GLU A 155 -11.64 5.60 -1.68
CA GLU A 155 -12.68 4.59 -1.55
C GLU A 155 -13.71 4.68 -2.68
N LYS A 156 -14.14 5.90 -3.02
CA LYS A 156 -15.05 6.13 -4.14
C LYS A 156 -14.46 5.63 -5.46
N MET A 157 -13.20 5.98 -5.73
CA MET A 157 -12.51 5.51 -6.94
C MET A 157 -12.34 3.99 -6.97
N ALA A 158 -12.00 3.38 -5.82
CA ALA A 158 -11.91 1.93 -5.70
C ALA A 158 -13.26 1.28 -6.08
N ARG A 159 -14.38 1.78 -5.54
CA ARG A 159 -15.72 1.25 -5.85
C ARG A 159 -16.09 1.38 -7.32
N GLU A 160 -15.77 2.50 -7.95
CA GLU A 160 -16.01 2.70 -9.39
C GLU A 160 -15.22 1.69 -10.24
N LYS A 161 -13.97 1.40 -9.86
CA LYS A 161 -13.12 0.41 -10.54
C LYS A 161 -13.58 -1.03 -10.26
N GLU A 162 -13.99 -1.35 -9.04
CA GLU A 162 -14.61 -2.63 -8.69
C GLU A 162 -15.85 -2.87 -9.55
N GLN A 163 -16.69 -1.84 -9.68
CA GLN A 163 -17.88 -1.89 -10.52
C GLN A 163 -17.54 -2.14 -11.99
N ALA A 164 -16.50 -1.48 -12.50
CA ALA A 164 -16.04 -1.70 -13.88
C ALA A 164 -15.56 -3.14 -14.10
N LEU A 165 -14.80 -3.72 -13.15
CA LEU A 165 -14.36 -5.12 -13.21
C LEU A 165 -15.54 -6.09 -13.19
N TRP A 166 -16.54 -5.85 -12.34
CA TRP A 166 -17.75 -6.66 -12.30
C TRP A 166 -18.57 -6.56 -13.58
N ASN A 167 -18.74 -5.36 -14.13
CA ASN A 167 -19.44 -5.17 -15.41
C ASN A 167 -18.73 -5.94 -16.53
N LEU A 168 -17.39 -5.92 -16.54
CA LEU A 168 -16.58 -6.67 -17.48
C LEU A 168 -16.78 -8.17 -17.31
N LEU A 169 -16.81 -8.66 -16.06
CA LEU A 169 -17.09 -10.05 -15.76
C LEU A 169 -18.49 -10.46 -16.24
N GLY A 170 -19.53 -9.69 -15.90
CA GLY A 170 -20.91 -10.00 -16.25
C GLY A 170 -21.18 -10.01 -17.76
N GLN A 171 -20.54 -9.12 -18.52
CA GLN A 171 -20.55 -9.17 -19.99
C GLN A 171 -19.98 -10.49 -20.54
N TRP A 172 -19.11 -11.16 -19.80
CA TRP A 172 -18.34 -12.30 -20.28
C TRP A 172 -18.82 -13.64 -19.73
N THR A 173 -19.45 -13.66 -18.55
CA THR A 173 -20.07 -14.84 -17.95
C THR A 173 -21.58 -14.93 -18.20
N GLY A 174 -22.19 -13.88 -18.75
CA GLY A 174 -23.64 -13.78 -18.94
C GLY A 174 -24.43 -13.63 -17.64
N GLN A 175 -23.75 -13.48 -16.50
CA GLN A 175 -24.35 -13.27 -15.19
C GLN A 175 -24.23 -11.78 -14.82
N GLN A 176 -25.33 -11.03 -14.95
CA GLN A 176 -25.41 -9.70 -14.34
C GLN A 176 -25.83 -9.83 -12.87
N PRO A 177 -25.29 -8.99 -11.96
CA PRO A 177 -25.73 -8.95 -10.57
C PRO A 177 -27.21 -8.60 -10.47
N LYS A 178 -27.91 -9.24 -9.53
CA LYS A 178 -29.34 -8.99 -9.32
C LYS A 178 -29.58 -7.85 -8.33
N THR A 179 -28.58 -7.43 -7.54
CA THR A 179 -28.70 -6.37 -6.53
C THR A 179 -27.41 -5.58 -6.27
N GLN A 180 -27.55 -4.34 -5.74
CA GLN A 180 -26.45 -3.46 -5.32
C GLN A 180 -25.63 -4.03 -4.15
N ASP A 181 -26.23 -4.90 -3.31
CA ASP A 181 -25.53 -5.55 -2.19
C ASP A 181 -24.64 -6.72 -2.62
N GLU A 182 -24.96 -7.41 -3.73
CA GLU A 182 -24.04 -8.37 -4.37
C GLU A 182 -22.81 -7.66 -4.98
N MET A 183 -23.02 -6.46 -5.55
CA MET A 183 -21.93 -5.62 -6.10
C MET A 183 -20.99 -5.10 -5.01
N LYS A 184 -21.46 -4.95 -3.76
CA LYS A 184 -20.65 -4.46 -2.63
C LYS A 184 -19.54 -5.43 -2.17
N LYS A 185 -19.54 -6.69 -2.63
CA LYS A 185 -18.49 -7.65 -2.31
C LYS A 185 -17.78 -8.10 -3.59
N ASN A 186 -16.92 -7.24 -4.12
CA ASN A 186 -15.75 -7.78 -4.81
C ASN A 186 -14.97 -8.56 -3.75
N LYS A 187 -15.18 -9.88 -3.70
CA LYS A 187 -14.49 -10.76 -2.75
C LYS A 187 -13.05 -10.89 -3.22
N PHE A 188 -12.24 -9.90 -2.91
CA PHE A 188 -10.81 -10.13 -2.85
C PHE A 188 -10.51 -10.78 -1.49
N LEU A 189 -9.62 -11.75 -1.50
CA LEU A 189 -9.09 -12.37 -0.29
C LEU A 189 -7.60 -12.12 -0.28
N LYS A 190 -7.11 -11.73 0.90
CA LYS A 190 -5.69 -11.65 1.19
C LYS A 190 -5.43 -12.56 2.38
N HIS A 191 -4.65 -13.61 2.17
CA HIS A 191 -4.41 -14.59 3.22
C HIS A 191 -2.93 -14.98 3.29
N PRO A 192 -2.44 -15.41 4.47
CA PRO A 192 -1.08 -15.93 4.60
C PRO A 192 -0.82 -17.02 3.56
N THR A 193 0.36 -17.00 2.97
CA THR A 193 0.77 -17.99 1.98
C THR A 193 1.39 -19.21 2.67
N HIS A 194 1.02 -20.42 2.25
CA HIS A 194 1.71 -21.62 2.69
C HIS A 194 3.16 -21.62 2.20
N LEU A 195 4.09 -22.01 3.08
CA LEU A 195 5.51 -22.00 2.79
C LEU A 195 5.87 -23.16 1.84
N THR A 196 5.74 -22.92 0.53
CA THR A 196 6.21 -23.85 -0.51
C THR A 196 7.68 -23.60 -0.84
N GLN A 197 8.33 -24.54 -1.53
CA GLN A 197 9.72 -24.37 -1.97
C GLN A 197 9.91 -23.13 -2.85
N GLU A 198 8.96 -22.85 -3.74
CA GLU A 198 8.99 -21.65 -4.59
C GLU A 198 8.96 -20.35 -3.77
N ILE A 199 8.11 -20.30 -2.74
CA ILE A 199 8.02 -19.14 -1.84
C ILE A 199 9.29 -19.01 -1.01
N GLN A 200 9.86 -20.10 -0.52
CA GLN A 200 11.14 -20.07 0.21
C GLN A 200 12.29 -19.57 -0.66
N ASP A 201 12.37 -20.03 -1.91
CA ASP A 201 13.42 -19.60 -2.83
C ASP A 201 13.23 -18.14 -3.22
N ARG A 202 11.98 -17.68 -3.34
CA ARG A 202 11.69 -16.25 -3.52
C ARG A 202 12.08 -15.43 -2.29
N MET A 203 11.79 -15.89 -1.07
CA MET A 203 12.23 -15.21 0.17
C MET A 203 13.76 -15.00 0.17
N LYS A 204 14.53 -16.04 -0.16
CA LYS A 204 16.00 -15.93 -0.27
C LYS A 204 16.45 -14.91 -1.32
N GLN A 205 15.71 -14.76 -2.43
CA GLN A 205 16.04 -13.75 -3.44
C GLN A 205 15.81 -12.33 -2.92
N PHE A 206 14.73 -12.08 -2.18
CA PHE A 206 14.49 -10.80 -1.51
C PHE A 206 15.61 -10.51 -0.50
N GLU A 207 15.97 -11.48 0.33
CA GLU A 207 17.04 -11.35 1.32
C GLU A 207 18.40 -11.06 0.69
N TYR A 208 18.74 -11.75 -0.40
CA TYR A 208 19.96 -11.50 -1.17
C TYR A 208 20.00 -10.07 -1.78
N CYS A 209 18.85 -9.43 -1.97
CA CYS A 209 18.74 -8.05 -2.41
C CYS A 209 18.75 -7.03 -1.25
N GLY A 210 18.88 -7.49 0.01
CA GLY A 210 18.86 -6.64 1.21
C GLY A 210 17.45 -6.33 1.74
N LEU A 211 16.44 -7.09 1.30
CA LEU A 211 15.06 -6.97 1.77
C LEU A 211 14.74 -8.16 2.68
N GLN A 212 14.60 -7.92 3.99
CA GLN A 212 14.20 -8.95 4.94
C GLN A 212 12.69 -9.15 4.88
N VAL A 213 12.24 -10.36 4.53
CA VAL A 213 10.81 -10.66 4.42
C VAL A 213 10.20 -10.87 5.81
N ILE A 214 9.17 -10.10 6.14
CA ILE A 214 8.38 -10.24 7.37
C ILE A 214 7.16 -11.12 7.12
N LYS A 215 6.47 -10.86 5.99
CA LYS A 215 5.18 -11.48 5.69
C LYS A 215 4.99 -11.65 4.18
N VAL A 216 4.32 -12.72 3.80
CA VAL A 216 3.90 -13.01 2.42
C VAL A 216 2.42 -13.35 2.41
N GLU A 217 1.64 -12.57 1.67
CA GLU A 217 0.20 -12.74 1.55
C GLU A 217 -0.15 -13.04 0.10
N LYS A 218 -0.96 -14.08 -0.15
CA LYS A 218 -1.49 -14.38 -1.47
C LYS A 218 -2.70 -13.48 -1.71
N VAL A 219 -2.81 -12.97 -2.93
CA VAL A 219 -3.92 -12.11 -3.37
C VAL A 219 -4.81 -12.91 -4.31
N ASP A 220 -6.05 -13.12 -3.90
CA ASP A 220 -7.09 -13.74 -4.72
C ASP A 220 -8.16 -12.69 -5.04
N ASN A 221 -8.39 -12.43 -6.32
CA ASN A 221 -9.41 -11.51 -6.80
C ASN A 221 -10.04 -12.10 -8.07
N GLU A 222 -11.24 -12.67 -7.94
CA GLU A 222 -11.88 -13.44 -9.01
C GLU A 222 -12.24 -12.58 -10.22
N ALA A 223 -12.83 -11.40 -10.00
CA ALA A 223 -13.24 -10.52 -11.08
C ALA A 223 -12.03 -10.01 -11.88
N LEU A 224 -10.95 -9.60 -11.20
CA LEU A 224 -9.72 -9.19 -11.84
C LEU A 224 -9.01 -10.36 -12.54
N MET A 225 -8.97 -11.54 -11.92
CA MET A 225 -8.38 -12.74 -12.52
C MET A 225 -9.11 -13.12 -13.81
N ALA A 226 -10.44 -13.11 -13.81
CA ALA A 226 -11.22 -13.37 -15.02
C ALA A 226 -10.97 -12.31 -16.11
N ALA A 227 -10.91 -11.03 -15.72
CA ALA A 227 -10.54 -9.92 -16.60
C ALA A 227 -9.18 -10.18 -17.29
N PHE A 228 -8.19 -10.52 -16.47
CA PHE A 228 -6.83 -10.84 -16.86
C PHE A 228 -6.74 -12.06 -17.78
N GLN A 229 -7.38 -13.17 -17.43
CA GLN A 229 -7.33 -14.41 -18.22
C GLN A 229 -7.95 -14.25 -19.61
N LYS A 230 -9.04 -13.47 -19.75
CA LYS A 230 -9.58 -13.20 -21.08
C LYS A 230 -8.62 -12.32 -21.90
N LYS A 231 -8.05 -11.29 -21.28
CA LYS A 231 -7.04 -10.43 -21.95
C LYS A 231 -5.84 -11.27 -22.41
N LYS A 232 -5.39 -12.21 -21.58
CA LYS A 232 -4.32 -13.18 -21.89
C LYS A 232 -4.66 -14.01 -23.14
N LYS A 233 -5.85 -14.63 -23.18
CA LYS A 233 -6.31 -15.39 -24.36
C LYS A 233 -6.37 -14.55 -25.64
N MET A 234 -6.81 -13.29 -25.53
CA MET A 234 -6.85 -12.36 -26.68
C MET A 234 -5.45 -12.02 -27.20
N MET A 235 -4.45 -12.01 -26.33
CA MET A 235 -3.05 -11.75 -26.71
C MET A 235 -2.37 -13.00 -27.27
N GLU A 236 -2.63 -14.19 -26.70
CA GLU A 236 -2.08 -15.48 -27.18
C GLU A 236 -2.54 -15.85 -28.59
N GLY A 237 -3.73 -15.40 -29.01
CA GLY A 237 -4.22 -15.60 -30.38
C GLY A 237 -3.43 -14.84 -31.46
N ARG A 238 -2.51 -13.94 -31.06
CA ARG A 238 -1.60 -13.23 -31.94
C ARG A 238 -0.30 -14.05 -31.94
N ASN A 239 0.10 -14.66 -33.06
CA ASN A 239 1.31 -15.50 -33.16
C ASN A 239 2.59 -14.72 -32.78
N GLN A 240 2.89 -14.60 -31.49
CA GLN A 240 4.01 -13.82 -30.95
C GLN A 240 5.20 -14.74 -30.64
N ARG A 241 6.42 -14.25 -30.91
CA ARG A 241 7.68 -14.92 -30.51
C ARG A 241 7.98 -14.78 -29.02
N GLU A 242 7.48 -13.70 -28.41
CA GLU A 242 7.72 -13.36 -27.01
C GLU A 242 6.70 -14.05 -26.08
N PRO A 243 7.08 -14.36 -24.84
CA PRO A 243 6.13 -14.82 -23.83
C PRO A 243 5.00 -13.81 -23.63
N THR A 244 3.75 -14.27 -23.68
CA THR A 244 2.58 -13.41 -23.44
C THR A 244 2.62 -12.74 -22.07
N SER A 245 3.09 -13.47 -21.05
CA SER A 245 3.18 -12.98 -19.68
C SER A 245 4.54 -13.19 -19.04
N ARG A 246 4.87 -12.31 -18.09
CA ARG A 246 6.08 -12.34 -17.27
C ARG A 246 5.73 -12.11 -15.82
N ARG A 247 6.53 -12.68 -14.93
CA ARG A 247 6.42 -12.38 -13.50
C ARG A 247 7.32 -11.21 -13.14
N LEU A 248 6.72 -10.13 -12.63
CA LEU A 248 7.39 -8.86 -12.38
C LEU A 248 7.00 -8.29 -11.01
N PHE A 249 7.72 -7.27 -10.57
CA PHE A 249 7.58 -6.66 -9.26
C PHE A 249 7.20 -5.19 -9.34
N GLN A 250 6.40 -4.72 -8.39
CA GLN A 250 6.12 -3.30 -8.19
C GLN A 250 6.10 -2.97 -6.70
N GLN A 251 6.84 -1.94 -6.30
CA GLN A 251 6.72 -1.37 -4.97
C GLN A 251 5.48 -0.47 -4.90
N VAL A 252 4.68 -0.65 -3.87
CA VAL A 252 3.45 0.10 -3.63
C VAL A 252 3.49 0.66 -2.20
N PRO A 253 3.21 1.95 -1.97
CA PRO A 253 3.05 2.48 -0.62
C PRO A 253 2.01 1.70 0.18
N GLN A 254 2.26 1.49 1.48
CA GLN A 254 1.41 0.65 2.33
C GLN A 254 -0.07 1.07 2.28
N GLN A 255 -0.35 2.38 2.27
CA GLN A 255 -1.70 2.95 2.18
C GLN A 255 -2.48 2.56 0.90
N PHE A 256 -1.79 2.13 -0.16
CA PHE A 256 -2.41 1.72 -1.42
C PHE A 256 -2.44 0.20 -1.63
N CYS A 257 -1.88 -0.60 -0.71
CA CYS A 257 -1.81 -2.04 -0.88
C CYS A 257 -3.20 -2.69 -0.92
N GLU A 258 -4.13 -2.25 -0.06
CA GLU A 258 -5.48 -2.79 -0.03
C GLU A 258 -6.25 -2.49 -1.33
N VAL A 259 -6.16 -1.26 -1.84
CA VAL A 259 -6.83 -0.90 -3.09
C VAL A 259 -6.24 -1.64 -4.29
N VAL A 260 -4.92 -1.88 -4.33
CA VAL A 260 -4.32 -2.75 -5.36
C VAL A 260 -4.89 -4.17 -5.32
N CYS A 261 -5.11 -4.75 -4.14
CA CYS A 261 -5.76 -6.06 -4.02
C CYS A 261 -7.21 -6.05 -4.52
N ARG A 262 -7.93 -4.95 -4.31
CA ARG A 262 -9.35 -4.77 -4.70
C ARG A 262 -9.56 -4.57 -6.19
N VAL A 263 -8.75 -3.69 -6.81
CA VAL A 263 -8.99 -3.19 -8.17
C VAL A 263 -7.84 -3.41 -9.13
N GLY A 264 -6.77 -4.06 -8.67
CA GLY A 264 -5.54 -4.23 -9.43
C GLY A 264 -4.69 -2.96 -9.47
N PHE A 265 -3.62 -3.03 -10.25
CA PHE A 265 -2.64 -1.95 -10.34
C PHE A 265 -3.20 -0.72 -11.08
N GLN A 266 -2.88 0.46 -10.56
CA GLN A 266 -3.15 1.74 -11.20
C GLN A 266 -1.86 2.55 -11.24
N ARG A 267 -1.69 3.39 -12.27
CA ARG A 267 -0.50 4.25 -12.43
C ARG A 267 -0.23 5.09 -11.18
N MET A 268 -1.27 5.53 -10.50
CA MET A 268 -1.14 6.37 -9.32
C MET A 268 -0.55 5.63 -8.10
N TYR A 269 -0.65 4.31 -8.03
CA TYR A 269 -0.17 3.54 -6.87
C TYR A 269 1.31 3.14 -6.96
N SER A 270 1.97 3.35 -8.10
CA SER A 270 3.41 3.14 -8.19
C SER A 270 4.17 4.24 -7.44
N ALA A 271 5.29 3.89 -6.80
CA ALA A 271 6.23 4.86 -6.26
C ALA A 271 6.60 5.93 -7.33
N PRO A 272 7.02 7.14 -6.92
CA PRO A 272 7.34 8.22 -7.86
C PRO A 272 8.41 7.74 -8.85
N CYS A 273 8.02 7.64 -10.11
CA CYS A 273 8.93 7.45 -11.21
C CYS A 273 8.53 8.50 -12.23
N ASP A 274 9.46 9.40 -12.54
CA ASP A 274 9.45 10.18 -13.77
C ASP A 274 9.04 9.24 -14.91
N PRO A 275 7.93 9.50 -15.62
CA PRO A 275 7.36 8.58 -16.59
C PRO A 275 8.18 8.52 -17.88
N LYS A 276 9.50 8.28 -17.78
CA LYS A 276 10.51 8.23 -18.86
C LYS A 276 10.13 7.39 -20.08
N TYR A 277 9.29 6.38 -19.84
CA TYR A 277 8.90 5.40 -20.83
C TYR A 277 7.40 5.43 -21.13
N GLY A 278 6.66 6.37 -20.53
CA GLY A 278 5.24 6.61 -20.80
C GLY A 278 4.38 6.74 -19.55
N ALA A 279 3.19 7.29 -19.76
CA ALA A 279 2.14 7.47 -18.78
C ALA A 279 1.40 6.17 -18.41
N GLY A 280 2.14 5.12 -18.03
CA GLY A 280 1.62 3.79 -17.72
C GLY A 280 1.92 3.29 -16.30
N ILE A 281 1.72 1.99 -16.10
CA ILE A 281 1.94 1.26 -14.84
C ILE A 281 3.27 0.51 -14.96
N TYR A 282 4.19 0.82 -14.05
CA TYR A 282 5.58 0.38 -14.11
C TYR A 282 5.83 -0.89 -13.30
N PHE A 283 6.49 -1.86 -13.91
CA PHE A 283 6.96 -3.08 -13.26
C PHE A 283 8.43 -3.29 -13.55
N THR A 284 9.15 -3.86 -12.59
CA THR A 284 10.55 -4.24 -12.77
C THR A 284 10.73 -5.75 -12.67
N LYS A 285 11.66 -6.27 -13.47
CA LYS A 285 12.15 -7.65 -13.35
C LYS A 285 13.10 -7.82 -12.17
N ASN A 286 13.71 -6.73 -11.69
CA ASN A 286 14.90 -6.77 -10.87
C ASN A 286 14.68 -6.21 -9.46
N LEU A 287 14.60 -7.12 -8.49
CA LEU A 287 14.46 -6.80 -7.08
C LEU A 287 15.62 -5.94 -6.52
N LYS A 288 16.83 -6.03 -7.09
CA LYS A 288 17.96 -5.17 -6.65
C LYS A 288 17.73 -3.71 -7.01
N ASN A 289 17.19 -3.43 -8.20
CA ASN A 289 16.83 -2.07 -8.60
C ASN A 289 15.75 -1.53 -7.66
N LEU A 290 14.71 -2.32 -7.39
CA LEU A 290 13.66 -1.97 -6.43
C LEU A 290 14.25 -1.64 -5.05
N ALA A 291 15.11 -2.51 -4.50
CA ALA A 291 15.77 -2.30 -3.22
C ALA A 291 16.65 -1.04 -3.21
N TYR A 292 17.33 -0.73 -4.32
CA TYR A 292 18.12 0.49 -4.46
C TYR A 292 17.24 1.75 -4.48
N GLN A 293 16.11 1.74 -5.18
CA GLN A 293 15.18 2.87 -5.17
C GLN A 293 14.64 3.11 -3.76
N VAL A 294 14.29 2.05 -3.04
CA VAL A 294 13.80 2.17 -1.65
C VAL A 294 14.83 2.87 -0.77
N LYS A 295 16.11 2.49 -0.85
CA LYS A 295 17.20 3.15 -0.09
C LYS A 295 17.27 4.65 -0.33
N LYS A 296 16.94 5.10 -1.54
CA LYS A 296 17.00 6.50 -1.92
C LYS A 296 15.78 7.30 -1.44
N THR A 297 14.62 6.65 -1.35
CA THR A 297 13.32 7.31 -1.04
C THR A 297 12.85 7.14 0.40
N SER A 298 13.34 6.13 1.14
CA SER A 298 12.85 5.83 2.49
C SER A 298 13.49 6.73 3.55
N ALA A 299 12.93 7.94 3.73
CA ALA A 299 13.23 8.78 4.89
C ALA A 299 12.34 8.45 6.11
N THR A 300 11.27 7.66 5.95
CA THR A 300 10.19 7.64 6.95
C THR A 300 9.47 6.30 7.18
N ASP A 301 9.37 5.42 6.18
CA ASP A 301 8.60 4.17 6.29
C ASP A 301 9.56 2.98 6.46
N ASN A 302 9.37 2.18 7.52
CA ASN A 302 10.24 1.02 7.77
C ASN A 302 9.81 -0.19 6.96
N LEU A 303 8.56 -0.19 6.49
CA LEU A 303 7.95 -1.31 5.78
C LEU A 303 7.95 -1.04 4.29
N ILE A 304 8.41 -2.05 3.56
CA ILE A 304 8.51 -2.05 2.11
C ILE A 304 7.50 -3.06 1.62
N CYS A 305 6.46 -2.58 0.95
CA CYS A 305 5.45 -3.41 0.34
C CYS A 305 5.75 -3.61 -1.15
N VAL A 306 6.00 -4.85 -1.55
CA VAL A 306 6.30 -5.23 -2.93
C VAL A 306 5.28 -6.25 -3.41
N PHE A 307 4.60 -5.94 -4.50
CA PHE A 307 3.77 -6.92 -5.18
C PHE A 307 4.59 -7.73 -6.18
N GLU A 308 4.43 -9.05 -6.16
CA GLU A 308 4.79 -9.95 -7.27
C GLU A 308 3.53 -10.19 -8.10
N ALA A 309 3.60 -9.90 -9.39
CA ALA A 309 2.47 -9.92 -10.30
C ALA A 309 2.78 -10.74 -11.55
N GLU A 310 1.75 -11.39 -12.10
CA GLU A 310 1.78 -11.84 -13.48
C GLU A 310 1.34 -10.69 -14.39
N VAL A 311 2.19 -10.30 -15.34
CA VAL A 311 1.99 -9.15 -16.20
C VAL A 311 2.00 -9.59 -17.66
N LEU A 312 0.95 -9.24 -18.40
CA LEU A 312 0.81 -9.47 -19.84
C LEU A 312 1.65 -8.46 -20.61
N THR A 313 2.92 -8.77 -20.81
CA THR A 313 3.86 -7.89 -21.52
C THR A 313 3.73 -8.04 -23.04
N GLY A 314 3.36 -9.23 -23.53
CA GLY A 314 3.23 -9.52 -24.95
C GLY A 314 4.38 -9.01 -25.80
N SER A 315 4.05 -8.45 -26.96
CA SER A 315 4.98 -7.71 -27.80
C SER A 315 5.28 -6.33 -27.19
N PHE A 316 6.55 -5.91 -27.24
CA PHE A 316 6.98 -4.64 -26.67
C PHE A 316 7.89 -3.86 -27.60
N CYS A 317 7.97 -2.55 -27.37
CA CYS A 317 8.90 -1.64 -28.03
C CYS A 317 9.53 -0.68 -27.01
N GLN A 318 10.50 0.12 -27.45
CA GLN A 318 11.13 1.13 -26.61
C GLN A 318 10.09 2.18 -26.18
N GLY A 319 10.01 2.46 -24.88
CA GLY A 319 9.13 3.50 -24.35
C GLY A 319 9.69 4.91 -24.48
N HIS A 320 8.78 5.88 -24.45
CA HIS A 320 9.04 7.32 -24.50
C HIS A 320 8.08 8.05 -23.56
N GLU A 321 8.54 9.15 -22.96
CA GLU A 321 7.78 10.02 -22.03
C GLU A 321 6.36 10.39 -22.51
N LEU A 322 6.17 10.59 -23.81
CA LEU A 322 4.90 11.01 -24.41
C LEU A 322 3.93 9.85 -24.66
N ASN A 323 4.34 8.59 -24.44
CA ASN A 323 3.46 7.45 -24.64
C ASN A 323 2.33 7.46 -23.60
N ILE A 324 1.09 7.65 -24.06
CA ILE A 324 -0.12 7.42 -23.25
C ILE A 324 -0.76 6.06 -23.54
N VAL A 325 -0.34 5.43 -24.63
CA VAL A 325 -0.66 4.06 -25.07
C VAL A 325 0.58 3.49 -25.77
N PRO A 326 0.70 2.16 -25.92
CA PRO A 326 1.77 1.58 -26.72
C PRO A 326 1.70 2.05 -28.19
N PRO A 327 2.84 2.35 -28.82
CA PRO A 327 2.92 2.69 -30.24
C PRO A 327 2.32 1.61 -31.16
N PRO A 328 1.77 2.01 -32.33
CA PRO A 328 1.36 1.07 -33.37
C PRO A 328 2.58 0.29 -33.91
N LEU A 329 2.37 -0.94 -34.39
CA LEU A 329 3.44 -1.80 -34.93
C LEU A 329 4.11 -1.20 -36.18
N SER A 330 3.35 -0.39 -36.92
CA SER A 330 3.81 0.38 -38.07
C SER A 330 2.97 1.66 -38.19
N PRO A 331 3.46 2.74 -38.83
CA PRO A 331 2.67 3.95 -39.00
C PRO A 331 1.33 3.65 -39.68
N GLY A 332 0.23 3.94 -38.99
CA GLY A 332 -1.13 3.68 -39.49
C GLY A 332 -1.68 2.27 -39.27
N ASP A 333 -0.93 1.36 -38.61
CA ASP A 333 -1.46 0.05 -38.22
C ASP A 333 -2.52 0.20 -37.11
N ILE A 334 -3.55 -0.63 -37.17
CA ILE A 334 -4.59 -0.75 -36.14
C ILE A 334 -4.05 -1.49 -34.92
N ASN A 335 -3.06 -2.37 -35.13
CA ASN A 335 -2.41 -3.12 -34.07
C ASN A 335 -1.28 -2.30 -33.46
N SER A 336 -1.26 -2.28 -32.13
CA SER A 336 -0.17 -1.73 -31.33
C SER A 336 0.59 -2.82 -30.62
N HIS A 337 1.79 -2.47 -30.16
CA HIS A 337 2.49 -3.24 -29.14
C HIS A 337 1.60 -3.41 -27.89
N ASP A 338 1.91 -4.40 -27.07
CA ASP A 338 1.14 -4.70 -25.86
C ASP A 338 1.71 -3.98 -24.63
N SER A 339 3.02 -3.67 -24.64
CA SER A 339 3.71 -2.89 -23.60
C SER A 339 4.89 -2.09 -24.18
N VAL A 340 5.51 -1.26 -23.34
CA VAL A 340 6.78 -0.58 -23.67
C VAL A 340 7.83 -0.87 -22.61
N VAL A 341 9.11 -0.79 -22.98
CA VAL A 341 10.24 -1.15 -22.11
C VAL A 341 11.32 -0.07 -22.08
N ASP A 342 12.21 -0.18 -21.09
CA ASP A 342 13.40 0.66 -20.96
C ASP A 342 14.51 0.32 -21.95
N ASN A 343 14.68 -0.95 -22.31
CA ASN A 343 15.64 -1.39 -23.32
C ASN A 343 15.13 -2.65 -24.03
N VAL A 344 14.95 -2.57 -25.36
CA VAL A 344 14.39 -3.69 -26.15
C VAL A 344 15.30 -4.93 -26.15
N SER A 345 16.62 -4.75 -26.09
CA SER A 345 17.58 -5.88 -26.11
C SER A 345 17.68 -6.58 -24.75
N SER A 346 17.50 -5.86 -23.66
CA SER A 346 17.54 -6.40 -22.29
C SER A 346 16.58 -5.63 -21.38
N PRO A 347 15.27 -5.94 -21.44
CA PRO A 347 14.27 -5.18 -20.72
C PRO A 347 14.29 -5.52 -19.22
N GLU A 348 14.50 -4.50 -18.40
CA GLU A 348 14.47 -4.59 -16.93
C GLU A 348 13.22 -3.91 -16.35
N THR A 349 12.64 -2.96 -17.10
CA THR A 349 11.41 -2.23 -16.77
C THR A 349 10.38 -2.43 -17.86
N PHE A 350 9.17 -2.80 -17.47
CA PHE A 350 8.02 -2.93 -18.36
C PHE A 350 6.94 -1.94 -17.94
N VAL A 351 6.33 -1.28 -18.92
CA VAL A 351 5.23 -0.34 -18.71
C VAL A 351 4.00 -0.82 -19.49
N ILE A 352 2.93 -1.08 -18.76
CA ILE A 352 1.61 -1.44 -19.31
C ILE A 352 0.65 -0.26 -19.17
N PHE A 353 -0.37 -0.20 -20.03
CA PHE A 353 -1.30 0.94 -20.07
C PHE A 353 -2.73 0.56 -19.66
N SER A 354 -2.92 -0.65 -19.17
CA SER A 354 -4.21 -1.16 -18.73
C SER A 354 -4.06 -2.01 -17.47
N GLY A 355 -4.83 -1.70 -16.43
CA GLY A 355 -4.79 -2.43 -15.15
C GLY A 355 -5.10 -3.93 -15.29
N VAL A 356 -5.98 -4.31 -16.23
CA VAL A 356 -6.30 -5.74 -16.48
C VAL A 356 -5.17 -6.54 -17.13
N GLN A 357 -4.06 -5.89 -17.54
CA GLN A 357 -2.85 -6.59 -18.00
C GLN A 357 -1.97 -7.08 -16.85
N ALA A 358 -2.29 -6.79 -15.59
CA ALA A 358 -1.50 -7.26 -14.45
C ALA A 358 -2.40 -7.85 -13.35
N MET A 359 -2.05 -9.05 -12.91
CA MET A 359 -2.69 -9.74 -11.79
C MET A 359 -1.72 -9.77 -10.60
N PRO A 360 -2.02 -9.08 -9.48
CA PRO A 360 -1.25 -9.24 -8.25
C PRO A 360 -1.42 -10.68 -7.74
N GLN A 361 -0.30 -11.38 -7.51
CA GLN A 361 -0.32 -12.77 -7.03
C GLN A 361 0.08 -12.83 -5.55
N TYR A 362 1.11 -12.07 -5.18
CA TYR A 362 1.63 -12.05 -3.82
C TYR A 362 1.97 -10.62 -3.40
N LEU A 363 1.71 -10.31 -2.13
CA LEU A 363 2.18 -9.12 -1.44
C LEU A 363 3.28 -9.53 -0.46
N TRP A 364 4.48 -9.03 -0.70
CA TRP A 364 5.65 -9.19 0.14
C TRP A 364 5.80 -7.96 1.02
N THR A 365 5.72 -8.14 2.34
CA THR A 365 6.04 -7.09 3.33
C THR A 365 7.44 -7.32 3.84
N CYS A 366 8.33 -6.36 3.63
CA CYS A 366 9.74 -6.46 3.97
C CYS A 366 10.21 -5.27 4.81
N THR A 367 11.36 -5.42 5.46
CA THR A 367 12.17 -4.32 6.01
C THR A 367 13.49 -4.22 5.26
N HIS A 368 14.08 -3.03 5.27
CA HIS A 368 15.43 -2.85 4.76
C HIS A 368 16.47 -3.28 5.80
N VAL A 369 17.42 -4.13 5.41
CA VAL A 369 18.58 -4.45 6.25
C VAL A 369 19.70 -3.49 5.91
N TRP A 370 19.99 -2.53 6.80
CA TRP A 370 21.25 -1.79 6.72
C TRP A 370 22.39 -2.79 6.86
N PRO A 371 23.41 -2.78 5.98
CA PRO A 371 24.64 -3.46 6.30
C PRO A 371 25.16 -2.85 7.59
N GLN A 372 24.99 -3.53 8.72
CA GLN A 372 25.78 -3.23 9.89
C GLN A 372 27.23 -3.47 9.47
N ASP A 373 28.10 -2.51 9.75
CA ASP A 373 29.54 -2.66 9.60
C ASP A 373 29.96 -4.00 10.20
N TYR A 374 30.33 -4.95 9.33
CA TYR A 374 31.20 -6.06 9.72
C TYR A 374 32.62 -5.51 9.91
N SER A 375 32.78 -4.51 10.78
CA SER A 375 34.06 -4.05 11.29
C SER A 375 33.96 -3.97 12.80
N LEU A 376 34.47 -5.06 13.39
CA LEU A 376 35.10 -5.22 14.70
C LEU A 376 34.61 -6.52 15.33
N LYS A 377 35.03 -7.65 14.75
CA LYS A 377 35.25 -8.84 15.58
C LYS A 377 36.37 -8.49 16.56
N PRO A 378 36.19 -8.58 17.88
CA PRO A 378 37.32 -8.58 18.79
C PRO A 378 38.20 -9.77 18.42
N GLN A 379 39.46 -9.52 18.06
CA GLN A 379 40.45 -10.59 17.95
C GLN A 379 40.49 -11.33 19.30
N PRO A 380 40.45 -12.68 19.31
CA PRO A 380 40.70 -13.40 20.54
C PRO A 380 42.14 -13.14 20.96
N LEU A 381 42.30 -12.63 22.18
CA LEU A 381 43.59 -12.54 22.89
C LEU A 381 44.27 -13.91 22.83
N ARG A 382 45.32 -13.99 22.01
CA ARG A 382 46.18 -15.16 21.87
C ARG A 382 46.90 -15.33 23.21
N GLY A 383 46.43 -16.26 24.03
CA GLY A 383 47.10 -16.69 25.24
C GLY A 383 48.53 -17.12 24.90
N LYS A 384 49.50 -16.42 25.47
CA LYS A 384 50.90 -16.85 25.50
C LYS A 384 50.98 -18.09 26.40
N PHE A 385 51.13 -19.25 25.79
CA PHE A 385 51.67 -20.42 26.48
C PHE A 385 53.14 -20.15 26.77
N SER A 386 53.48 -19.98 28.05
CA SER A 386 54.86 -20.05 28.53
C SER A 386 55.29 -21.51 28.54
N SER A 387 56.24 -21.85 27.68
CA SER A 387 56.99 -23.11 27.72
C SER A 387 57.84 -23.15 28.99
N GLY A 388 57.48 -24.03 29.93
CA GLY A 388 58.34 -24.43 31.03
C GLY A 388 59.46 -25.35 30.51
N SER A 389 60.69 -24.99 30.85
CA SER A 389 61.90 -25.78 30.60
C SER A 389 61.88 -27.07 31.42
N SER A 390 62.34 -28.16 30.80
CA SER A 390 62.79 -29.38 31.47
C SER A 390 64.07 -29.07 32.27
N VAL A 391 64.09 -29.56 33.50
CA VAL A 391 65.31 -29.88 34.26
C VAL A 391 65.01 -31.24 34.91
N ASP A 392 65.95 -32.16 34.70
CA ASP A 392 66.05 -33.57 35.13
C ASP A 392 65.19 -34.63 34.42
#